data_AF-A0A7J0D1K6-F1
#
_entry.id   AF-A0A7J0D1K6-F1
#
_cell.length_a   1.000
_cell.length_b   1.000
_cell.length_c   1.000
_cell.angle_alpha   90.00
_cell.angle_beta   90.00
_cell.angle_gamma   90.00
#
_symmetry.space_group_name_H-M   'P 1'
#
loop_
_entity.id
_entity.type
_entity.pdbx_description
1 polymer ?
#
loop_
_entity_poly.entity_id
_entity_poly.type
_entity_poly.pdbx_seq_one_letter_code
_entity_poly.pdbx_strand_id
1 'polypeptide(L)'
;MTAAYALRDSTAVVEMAEASGLQHLPDGVFAPLTATTYGSGELLRAALEAGATTIVFGVGGSATTDGGAGMLAALGARFLDADGKPVGPGGGGLAELAEADLSGLDPRLKDVDLILASDVDNPLTGPKGHPRCTGGRRARARRTSRSSTRP
;
A
#
# COMPACT_ATOMS: atom_id res chain seq x y z
N MET A 1 -5.58 16.27 0.58
CA MET A 1 -5.14 15.51 1.77
C MET A 1 -3.68 15.84 2.00
N THR A 2 -3.26 15.97 3.26
CA THR A 2 -1.87 16.27 3.62
C THR A 2 -1.34 15.08 4.41
N ALA A 3 -0.12 14.64 4.11
CA ALA A 3 0.58 13.58 4.82
C ALA A 3 2.01 14.07 5.15
N ALA A 4 2.59 13.56 6.23
CA ALA A 4 3.90 13.99 6.71
C ALA A 4 4.83 12.80 6.97
N TYR A 5 6.13 13.10 7.04
CA TYR A 5 7.17 12.18 7.50
C TYR A 5 8.14 12.94 8.40
N ALA A 6 8.87 12.22 9.25
CA ALA A 6 9.92 12.80 10.08
C ALA A 6 11.28 12.62 9.40
N LEU A 7 12.13 13.64 9.48
CA LEU A 7 13.50 13.60 8.98
C LEU A 7 14.44 14.08 10.08
N ARG A 8 15.49 13.30 10.35
CA ARG A 8 16.60 13.70 11.21
C ARG A 8 17.90 13.28 10.55
N ASP A 9 18.76 14.26 10.29
CA ASP A 9 19.98 14.07 9.53
C ASP A 9 19.65 13.40 8.18
N SER A 10 20.23 12.24 7.87
CA SER A 10 19.92 11.47 6.65
C SER A 10 18.94 10.33 6.87
N THR A 11 18.27 10.26 8.04
CA THR A 11 17.29 9.22 8.37
C THR A 11 15.87 9.76 8.32
N ALA A 12 15.05 9.21 7.43
CA ALA A 12 13.61 9.48 7.38
C ALA A 12 12.81 8.36 8.05
N VAL A 13 11.74 8.73 8.75
CA VAL A 13 10.73 7.79 9.26
C VAL A 13 9.42 8.09 8.56
N VAL A 14 8.94 7.11 7.80
CA VAL A 14 7.76 7.22 6.94
C VAL A 14 6.75 6.16 7.38
N GLU A 15 5.52 6.57 7.68
CA GLU A 15 4.43 5.65 7.97
C GLU A 15 3.48 5.55 6.78
N MET A 16 3.23 4.33 6.32
CA MET A 16 2.28 4.07 5.24
C MET A 16 0.87 4.59 5.58
N ALA A 17 0.49 4.52 6.85
CA ALA A 17 -0.82 4.97 7.30
C ALA A 17 -1.04 6.47 7.02
N GLU A 18 -0.01 7.30 7.10
CA GLU A 18 -0.12 8.75 6.88
C GLU A 18 -0.68 9.10 5.50
N ALA A 19 -0.31 8.34 4.46
CA ALA A 19 -0.79 8.57 3.10
C ALA A 19 -1.80 7.54 2.59
N SER A 20 -1.81 6.34 3.15
CA SER A 20 -2.57 5.20 2.62
C SER A 20 -3.25 4.37 3.72
N GLY A 21 -3.48 4.97 4.90
CA GLY A 21 -4.12 4.32 6.04
C GLY A 21 -5.64 4.39 6.04
N LEU A 22 -6.23 3.58 6.92
CA LEU A 22 -7.69 3.42 7.04
C LEU A 22 -8.44 4.67 7.43
N GLN A 23 -7.82 5.58 8.17
CA GLN A 23 -8.45 6.84 8.56
C GLN A 23 -8.79 7.76 7.39
N HIS A 24 -8.25 7.49 6.20
CA HIS A 24 -8.52 8.27 4.98
C HIS A 24 -9.71 7.75 4.16
N LEU A 25 -10.28 6.60 4.54
CA LEU A 25 -11.46 6.06 3.87
C LEU A 25 -12.72 6.78 4.35
N PRO A 26 -13.60 7.22 3.42
CA PRO A 26 -14.89 7.81 3.77
C PRO A 26 -15.68 6.85 4.66
N ASP A 27 -16.12 7.33 5.82
CA ASP A 27 -16.90 6.58 6.81
C ASP A 27 -16.25 5.25 7.26
N GLY A 28 -14.93 5.10 7.08
CA GLY A 28 -14.21 3.86 7.36
C GLY A 28 -14.59 2.69 6.45
N VAL A 29 -15.22 2.95 5.30
CA VAL A 29 -15.65 1.92 4.35
C VAL A 29 -14.47 1.41 3.54
N PHE A 30 -14.13 0.12 3.72
CA PHE A 30 -13.04 -0.52 3.00
C PHE A 30 -13.26 -0.52 1.47
N ALA A 31 -12.22 -0.14 0.74
CA ALA A 31 -12.21 -0.11 -0.71
C ALA A 31 -11.01 -0.90 -1.28
N PRO A 32 -10.86 -2.21 -1.00
CA PRO A 32 -9.65 -2.99 -1.30
C PRO A 32 -9.31 -3.06 -2.80
N LEU A 33 -10.32 -2.96 -3.66
CA LEU A 33 -10.14 -3.00 -5.11
C LEU A 33 -9.60 -1.69 -5.69
N THR A 34 -9.82 -0.55 -5.02
CA THR A 34 -9.51 0.79 -5.56
C THR A 34 -8.55 1.60 -4.68
N ALA A 35 -8.42 1.26 -3.39
CA ALA A 35 -7.48 1.89 -2.48
C ALA A 35 -6.04 1.59 -2.90
N THR A 36 -5.24 2.65 -3.05
CA THR A 36 -3.88 2.61 -3.62
C THR A 36 -2.84 3.08 -2.62
N THR A 37 -1.62 2.55 -2.77
CA THR A 37 -0.42 2.93 -2.00
C THR A 37 0.36 4.07 -2.61
N TYR A 38 -0.16 4.68 -3.68
CA TYR A 38 0.52 5.74 -4.43
C TYR A 38 1.05 6.87 -3.54
N GLY A 39 0.23 7.38 -2.62
CA GLY A 39 0.65 8.44 -1.70
C GLY A 39 1.78 8.02 -0.75
N SER A 40 1.90 6.73 -0.40
CA SER A 40 3.05 6.25 0.36
C SER A 40 4.33 6.33 -0.47
N GLY A 41 4.26 6.04 -1.77
CA GLY A 41 5.38 6.23 -2.68
C GLY A 41 5.74 7.70 -2.89
N GLU A 42 4.76 8.61 -2.87
CA GLU A 42 5.03 10.06 -2.88
C GLU A 42 5.78 10.52 -1.63
N LEU A 43 5.45 10.00 -0.44
CA LEU A 43 6.19 10.28 0.79
C LEU A 43 7.63 9.75 0.73
N LEU A 44 7.82 8.52 0.23
CA LEU A 44 9.15 7.95 0.03
C LEU A 44 9.97 8.81 -0.94
N ARG A 45 9.38 9.22 -2.08
CA ARG A 45 10.04 10.12 -3.04
C ARG A 45 10.42 11.44 -2.38
N ALA A 46 9.54 12.04 -1.59
CA ALA A 46 9.83 13.28 -0.88
C ALA A 46 10.98 13.12 0.14
N ALA A 47 11.07 12.00 0.84
CA ALA A 47 12.20 11.69 1.72
C ALA A 47 13.52 11.53 0.93
N LEU A 48 13.49 10.87 -0.23
CA LEU A 48 14.66 10.75 -1.13
C LEU A 48 15.10 12.13 -1.67
N GLU A 49 14.15 13.01 -1.98
CA GLU A 49 14.41 14.39 -2.42
C GLU A 49 15.01 15.25 -1.31
N ALA A 50 14.66 14.97 -0.05
CA ALA A 50 15.26 15.62 1.11
C ALA A 50 16.65 15.07 1.48
N GLY A 51 17.18 14.10 0.72
CA GLY A 51 18.52 13.56 0.92
C GLY A 51 18.60 12.44 1.97
N ALA A 52 17.49 11.79 2.28
CA ALA A 52 17.51 10.62 3.16
C ALA A 52 18.33 9.48 2.52
N THR A 53 19.29 8.95 3.27
CA THR A 53 20.08 7.75 2.92
C THR A 53 19.62 6.51 3.66
N THR A 54 18.83 6.70 4.72
CA THR A 54 18.17 5.64 5.48
C THR A 54 16.70 5.98 5.60
N ILE A 55 15.82 5.03 5.29
CA ILE A 55 14.38 5.19 5.41
C ILE A 55 13.83 4.05 6.26
N VAL A 56 13.26 4.38 7.42
CA VAL A 56 12.46 3.45 8.21
C VAL A 56 11.01 3.56 7.76
N PHE A 57 10.51 2.52 7.10
CA PHE A 57 9.16 2.47 6.56
C PHE A 57 8.26 1.58 7.40
N GLY A 58 7.29 2.20 8.09
CA GLY A 58 6.29 1.52 8.90
C GLY A 58 5.09 1.06 8.08
N VAL A 59 4.86 -0.26 8.04
CA VAL A 59 3.80 -0.91 7.23
C VAL A 59 2.59 -1.32 8.09
N GLY A 60 2.18 -0.45 9.01
CA GLY A 60 1.01 -0.65 9.85
C GLY A 60 -0.23 0.08 9.33
N GLY A 61 -1.43 -0.42 9.66
CA GLY A 61 -2.67 0.36 9.51
C GLY A 61 -3.12 0.71 8.08
N SER A 62 -2.54 0.08 7.05
CA SER A 62 -2.85 0.38 5.64
C SER A 62 -4.32 0.17 5.30
N ALA A 63 -4.87 0.87 4.31
CA ALA A 63 -6.20 0.64 3.75
C ALA A 63 -6.20 -0.26 2.51
N THR A 64 -5.03 -0.67 2.06
CA THR A 64 -4.79 -1.07 0.67
C THR A 64 -4.49 -2.56 0.54
N THR A 65 -4.77 -3.11 -0.65
CA THR A 65 -4.43 -4.49 -1.03
C THR A 65 -3.86 -4.55 -2.44
N ASP A 66 -3.19 -3.49 -2.89
CA ASP A 66 -2.62 -3.33 -4.24
C ASP A 66 -1.20 -3.90 -4.36
N GLY A 67 -0.74 -4.70 -3.39
CA GLY A 67 0.59 -5.30 -3.40
C GLY A 67 1.76 -4.30 -3.42
N GLY A 68 1.53 -3.01 -3.12
CA GLY A 68 2.53 -1.96 -3.25
C GLY A 68 2.72 -1.44 -4.68
N ALA A 69 1.87 -1.84 -5.64
CA ALA A 69 1.97 -1.38 -7.03
C ALA A 69 1.81 0.14 -7.15
N GLY A 70 0.89 0.75 -6.39
CA GLY A 70 0.76 2.20 -6.34
C GLY A 70 2.03 2.89 -5.85
N MET A 71 2.63 2.39 -4.75
CA MET A 71 3.86 2.92 -4.18
C MET A 71 5.03 2.85 -5.17
N LEU A 72 5.21 1.70 -5.84
CA LEU A 72 6.26 1.53 -6.84
C LEU A 72 6.01 2.40 -8.08
N ALA A 73 4.74 2.58 -8.49
CA ALA A 73 4.39 3.47 -9.60
C ALA A 73 4.73 4.94 -9.29
N ALA A 74 4.49 5.42 -8.07
CA ALA A 74 4.90 6.76 -7.64
C ALA A 74 6.43 6.94 -7.63
N LEU A 75 7.17 5.85 -7.46
CA LEU A 75 8.63 5.79 -7.53
C LEU A 75 9.18 5.54 -8.95
N GLY A 76 8.32 5.48 -9.97
CA GLY A 76 8.72 5.44 -11.39
C GLY A 76 8.58 4.08 -12.08
N ALA A 77 8.09 3.03 -11.40
CA ALA A 77 7.72 1.78 -12.06
C ALA A 77 6.48 1.94 -12.95
N ARG A 78 6.34 1.06 -13.93
CA ARG A 78 5.15 0.98 -14.80
C ARG A 78 4.55 -0.42 -14.72
N PHE A 79 3.25 -0.48 -14.44
CA PHE A 79 2.47 -1.72 -14.38
C PHE A 79 1.48 -1.70 -15.54
N LEU A 80 1.64 -2.62 -16.49
CA LEU A 80 0.97 -2.59 -17.79
C LEU A 80 0.10 -3.83 -18.00
N ASP A 81 -1.03 -3.63 -18.67
CA ASP A 81 -1.89 -4.70 -19.17
C ASP A 81 -1.34 -5.33 -20.46
N ALA A 82 -2.04 -6.33 -21.00
CA ALA A 82 -1.64 -7.04 -22.22
C ALA A 82 -1.62 -6.15 -23.48
N ASP A 83 -2.30 -4.99 -23.45
CA ASP A 83 -2.28 -4.00 -24.53
C ASP A 83 -1.17 -2.95 -24.33
N GLY A 84 -0.36 -3.07 -23.28
CA GLY A 84 0.70 -2.13 -22.93
C GLY A 84 0.19 -0.84 -22.27
N LYS A 85 -1.04 -0.81 -21.76
CA LYS A 85 -1.62 0.36 -21.07
C LYS A 85 -1.45 0.24 -19.55
N PRO A 86 -1.36 1.35 -18.81
CA PRO A 86 -1.29 1.30 -17.35
C PRO A 86 -2.51 0.63 -16.73
N VAL A 87 -2.28 -0.30 -15.79
CA VAL A 87 -3.36 -0.91 -15.00
C VAL A 87 -4.02 0.13 -14.08
N GLY A 88 -5.29 -0.11 -13.74
CA GLY A 88 -6.02 0.73 -12.80
C GLY A 88 -5.43 0.71 -11.38
N PRO A 89 -5.70 1.72 -10.54
CA PRO A 89 -5.22 1.77 -9.17
C PRO A 89 -5.89 0.68 -8.30
N GLY A 90 -5.23 0.36 -7.18
CA GLY A 90 -5.75 -0.57 -6.19
C GLY A 90 -5.53 -2.04 -6.56
N GLY A 91 -6.03 -2.94 -5.71
CA GLY A 91 -5.86 -4.39 -5.92
C GLY A 91 -6.63 -4.93 -7.14
N GLY A 92 -7.65 -4.21 -7.61
CA GLY A 92 -8.45 -4.63 -8.77
C GLY A 92 -7.66 -4.61 -10.08
N GLY A 93 -6.85 -3.57 -10.30
CA GLY A 93 -6.05 -3.45 -11.52
C GLY A 93 -5.00 -4.54 -11.68
N LEU A 94 -4.56 -5.15 -10.58
CA LEU A 94 -3.60 -6.27 -10.62
C LEU A 94 -4.15 -7.52 -11.31
N ALA A 95 -5.47 -7.66 -11.44
CA ALA A 95 -6.07 -8.78 -12.18
C ALA A 95 -5.72 -8.75 -13.68
N GLU A 96 -5.48 -7.56 -14.22
CA GLU A 96 -5.17 -7.34 -15.64
C GLU A 96 -3.66 -7.14 -15.89
N LEU A 97 -2.83 -7.25 -14.84
CA LEU A 97 -1.39 -7.02 -14.95
C LEU A 97 -0.72 -8.08 -15.83
N ALA A 98 -0.07 -7.64 -16.90
CA ALA A 98 0.72 -8.49 -17.79
C ALA A 98 2.24 -8.24 -17.66
N GLU A 99 2.65 -6.99 -17.44
CA GLU A 99 4.06 -6.61 -17.37
C GLU A 99 4.33 -5.59 -16.24
N ALA A 100 5.45 -5.78 -15.53
CA ALA A 100 5.98 -4.82 -14.57
C ALA A 100 7.35 -4.33 -15.05
N ASP A 101 7.42 -3.10 -15.55
CA ASP A 101 8.66 -2.45 -15.94
C ASP A 101 9.19 -1.60 -14.77
N LEU A 102 10.31 -2.03 -14.23
CA LEU A 102 10.99 -1.39 -13.10
C LEU A 102 12.18 -0.53 -13.52
N SER A 103 12.46 -0.40 -14.82
CA SER A 103 13.62 0.33 -15.34
C SER A 103 13.57 1.83 -15.00
N GLY A 104 12.37 2.37 -14.83
CA GLY A 104 12.12 3.77 -14.44
C GLY A 104 12.15 4.05 -12.94
N LEU A 105 12.41 3.04 -12.10
CA LEU A 105 12.49 3.24 -10.65
C LEU A 105 13.54 4.30 -10.29
N ASP A 106 13.19 5.13 -9.31
CA ASP A 106 14.06 6.18 -8.78
C ASP A 106 15.45 5.60 -8.46
N PRO A 107 16.52 6.07 -9.14
CA PRO A 107 17.84 5.47 -9.03
C PRO A 107 18.41 5.56 -7.62
N ARG A 108 17.96 6.54 -6.81
CA ARG A 108 18.40 6.70 -5.42
C ARG A 108 18.02 5.50 -4.54
N LEU A 109 17.01 4.73 -4.92
CA LEU A 109 16.61 3.51 -4.20
C LEU A 109 17.72 2.46 -4.14
N LYS A 110 18.72 2.51 -5.03
CA LYS A 110 19.85 1.58 -5.02
C LYS A 110 20.85 1.85 -3.89
N ASP A 111 20.91 3.11 -3.44
CA ASP A 111 21.91 3.58 -2.49
C ASP A 111 21.33 3.84 -1.09
N VAL A 112 20.01 3.67 -0.94
CA VAL A 112 19.29 3.91 0.32
C VAL A 112 19.10 2.62 1.11
N ASP A 113 19.37 2.71 2.41
CA ASP A 113 19.02 1.66 3.36
C ASP A 113 17.53 1.76 3.73
N LEU A 114 16.71 0.88 3.12
CA LEU A 114 15.27 0.83 3.37
C LEU A 114 14.94 -0.24 4.42
N ILE A 115 14.63 0.20 5.63
CA ILE A 115 14.32 -0.65 6.77
C ILE A 115 12.80 -0.79 6.90
N LEU A 116 12.30 -2.00 6.77
CA LEU A 116 10.88 -2.30 6.92
C LEU A 116 10.53 -2.56 8.39
N ALA A 117 9.71 -1.71 9.00
CA ALA A 117 9.15 -1.96 10.32
C ALA A 117 7.79 -2.67 10.17
N SER A 118 7.77 -3.98 10.42
CA SER A 118 6.57 -4.84 10.38
C SER A 118 6.43 -5.63 11.67
N ASP A 119 5.20 -5.79 12.15
CA ASP A 119 4.82 -6.60 13.30
C ASP A 119 4.25 -7.98 12.91
N VAL A 120 4.22 -8.29 11.61
CA VAL A 120 3.63 -9.51 11.04
C VAL A 120 4.56 -10.22 10.06
N ASP A 121 4.57 -11.56 10.13
CA ASP A 121 5.32 -12.46 9.23
C ASP A 121 4.44 -13.08 8.13
N ASN A 122 3.29 -12.47 7.83
CA ASN A 122 2.34 -13.03 6.87
C ASN A 122 2.91 -13.01 5.43
N PRO A 123 2.89 -14.15 4.70
CA PRO A 123 3.35 -14.18 3.32
C PRO A 123 2.45 -13.33 2.40
N LEU A 124 2.94 -13.00 1.21
CA LEU A 124 2.20 -12.19 0.23
C LEU A 124 0.89 -12.87 -0.24
N THR A 125 0.93 -14.18 -0.49
CA THR A 125 -0.20 -14.96 -1.00
C THR A 125 -0.40 -16.27 -0.23
N GLY A 126 -1.44 -17.03 -0.58
CA GLY A 126 -1.73 -18.35 0.01
C GLY A 126 -2.67 -18.34 1.21
N PRO A 127 -2.87 -19.48 1.88
CA PRO A 127 -3.85 -19.63 2.96
C PRO A 127 -3.62 -18.72 4.17
N LYS A 128 -2.36 -18.33 4.41
CA LYS A 128 -1.94 -17.36 5.44
C LYS A 128 -1.57 -15.99 4.83
N GLY A 129 -1.88 -15.77 3.56
CA GLY A 129 -1.47 -14.60 2.80
C GLY A 129 -2.10 -13.30 3.31
N HIS A 130 -1.38 -12.19 3.16
CA HIS A 130 -1.79 -10.87 3.62
C HIS A 130 -3.22 -10.48 3.17
N PRO A 131 -3.66 -10.66 1.89
CA PRO A 131 -5.01 -10.30 1.46
C PRO A 131 -6.11 -11.09 2.20
N ARG A 132 -5.84 -12.35 2.56
CA ARG A 132 -6.83 -13.21 3.22
C ARG A 132 -6.88 -13.00 4.73
N CYS A 133 -5.72 -12.87 5.38
CA CYS A 133 -5.62 -12.65 6.82
C CYS A 133 -6.08 -11.24 7.23
N THR A 134 -5.71 -10.22 6.45
CA THR A 134 -6.19 -8.85 6.70
C THR A 134 -7.58 -8.63 6.11
N GLY A 135 -7.89 -9.17 4.92
CA GLY A 135 -9.24 -9.11 4.35
C GLY A 135 -10.30 -9.74 5.25
N GLY A 136 -10.01 -10.86 5.92
CA GLY A 136 -10.93 -11.46 6.90
C GLY A 136 -11.16 -10.61 8.16
N ARG A 137 -10.17 -9.82 8.59
CA ARG A 137 -10.32 -8.84 9.70
C ARG A 137 -11.05 -7.58 9.25
N ARG A 138 -10.85 -7.16 7.99
CA ARG A 138 -11.43 -5.94 7.39
C ARG A 138 -12.87 -6.14 6.92
N ALA A 139 -13.21 -7.32 6.39
CA ALA A 139 -14.53 -7.62 5.83
C ALA A 139 -15.56 -8.13 6.85
N ARG A 140 -15.29 -8.08 8.16
CA ARG A 140 -16.26 -8.52 9.17
C ARG A 140 -17.35 -7.46 9.40
N ALA A 141 -18.13 -7.15 8.37
CA ALA A 141 -19.47 -6.64 8.55
C ALA A 141 -20.23 -7.67 9.40
N ARG A 142 -20.72 -7.25 10.57
CA ARG A 142 -21.56 -8.09 11.42
C ARG A 142 -22.72 -8.61 10.58
N ARG A 143 -22.74 -9.90 10.25
CA ARG A 143 -23.99 -10.60 9.93
C ARG A 143 -24.83 -10.60 11.19
N THR A 144 -25.66 -9.58 11.37
CA THR A 144 -26.81 -9.68 12.26
C THR A 144 -27.78 -10.66 11.63
N SER A 145 -27.71 -11.94 12.03
CA SER A 145 -28.80 -12.88 11.83
C SER A 145 -29.97 -12.42 12.70
N ARG A 146 -30.95 -11.74 12.12
CA ARG A 146 -32.28 -11.66 12.71
C ARG A 146 -33.02 -12.93 12.34
N SER A 147 -33.03 -13.91 13.24
CA SER A 147 -34.02 -14.97 13.22
C SER A 147 -35.33 -14.41 13.77
N SER A 148 -36.27 -14.05 12.89
CA SER A 148 -37.66 -13.83 13.28
C SER A 148 -38.37 -15.18 13.32
N THR A 149 -38.39 -15.79 14.50
CA THR A 149 -39.45 -16.72 14.86
C THR A 149 -40.36 -15.97 15.81
N ARG A 150 -41.58 -15.68 15.35
CA ARG A 150 -42.73 -15.48 16.24
C ARG A 150 -43.83 -16.45 15.79
N PRO A 151 -44.57 -17.01 16.76
CA PRO A 151 -45.65 -17.97 16.51
C PRO A 151 -46.86 -17.33 15.84
#